data_AF-Q7MGA1-F1
#
_entry.id   AF-Q7MGA1-F1
#
_cell.length_a   1.000
_cell.length_b   1.000
_cell.length_c   1.000
_cell.angle_alpha   90.00
_cell.angle_beta   90.00
_cell.angle_gamma   90.00
#
_symmetry.space_group_name_H-M   'P 1'
#
loop_
_entity.id
_entity.type
_entity.pdbx_description
1 polymer ?
#
loop_
_entity_poly.entity_id
_entity_poly.type
_entity_poly.pdbx_seq_one_letter_code
_entity_poly.pdbx_strand_id
1 'polypeptide(L)'
;MKLKALALAALLVSPLVSAKMDLMAHHPYARAMAPGAVNSAVFVELMNRSDNVRTIVAAETPAAGKVELHDVIKEGDVMKMRQVDSIEIPAKGKTVLKPGSLHIMLFDLKAPLNEGEQIDVTVTFANGEKMTFQAPVKKVMKGMQHSGH
;
A
#
# COMPACT_ATOMS: atom_id res chain seq x y z
N MET A 1 6.66 -47.14 -54.32
CA MET A 1 6.71 -47.53 -52.89
C MET A 1 7.15 -46.29 -52.11
N LYS A 2 6.26 -45.69 -51.29
CA LYS A 2 6.31 -45.69 -49.80
C LYS A 2 7.49 -44.83 -49.27
N LEU A 3 7.35 -43.77 -48.46
CA LEU A 3 6.35 -43.42 -47.46
C LEU A 3 6.18 -41.89 -47.30
N LYS A 4 4.98 -41.49 -46.88
CA LYS A 4 4.61 -40.17 -46.39
C LYS A 4 5.11 -40.03 -44.93
N ALA A 5 5.76 -38.93 -44.60
CA ALA A 5 6.00 -38.53 -43.20
C ALA A 5 5.23 -37.24 -42.92
N LEU A 6 4.17 -37.38 -42.14
CA LEU A 6 3.27 -36.34 -41.69
C LEU A 6 3.91 -35.71 -40.43
N ALA A 7 4.41 -34.47 -40.54
CA ALA A 7 4.90 -33.74 -39.38
C ALA A 7 3.72 -33.06 -38.65
N LEU A 8 3.38 -33.59 -37.49
CA LEU A 8 2.33 -33.10 -36.60
C LEU A 8 2.85 -31.86 -35.86
N ALA A 9 2.38 -30.67 -36.23
CA ALA A 9 2.68 -29.43 -35.53
C ALA A 9 1.94 -29.42 -34.17
N ALA A 10 2.68 -29.63 -33.08
CA ALA A 10 2.18 -29.49 -31.72
C ALA A 10 1.96 -28.00 -31.41
N LEU A 11 0.70 -27.56 -31.34
CA LEU A 11 0.34 -26.28 -30.76
C LEU A 11 0.69 -26.28 -29.26
N LEU A 12 1.71 -25.52 -28.88
CA LEU A 12 1.98 -25.18 -27.49
C LEU A 12 0.88 -24.24 -26.99
N VAL A 13 -0.17 -24.82 -26.39
CA VAL A 13 -1.13 -24.05 -25.59
C VAL A 13 -0.47 -23.78 -24.24
N SER A 14 0.22 -22.65 -24.12
CA SER A 14 0.70 -22.16 -22.83
C SER A 14 -0.50 -21.90 -21.91
N PRO A 15 -0.54 -22.44 -20.67
CA PRO A 15 -1.55 -22.02 -19.73
C PRO A 15 -1.26 -20.57 -19.37
N LEU A 16 -2.16 -19.66 -19.75
CA LEU A 16 -2.26 -18.35 -19.14
C LEU A 16 -2.55 -18.58 -17.65
N VAL A 17 -1.51 -18.60 -16.83
CA VAL A 17 -1.64 -18.50 -15.38
C VAL A 17 -2.27 -17.13 -15.13
N SER A 18 -3.59 -17.14 -14.93
CA SER A 18 -4.30 -15.99 -14.40
C SER A 18 -3.72 -15.75 -13.00
N ALA A 19 -2.85 -14.74 -12.88
CA ALA A 19 -2.41 -14.27 -11.58
C ALA A 19 -3.65 -13.80 -10.85
N LYS A 20 -4.15 -14.64 -9.94
CA LYS A 20 -5.26 -14.28 -9.07
C LYS A 20 -4.75 -13.18 -8.14
N MET A 21 -5.04 -11.92 -8.47
CA MET A 21 -4.77 -10.80 -7.58
C MET A 21 -5.74 -10.88 -6.41
N ASP A 22 -5.38 -11.67 -5.41
CA ASP A 22 -6.16 -11.84 -4.18
C ASP A 22 -6.12 -10.57 -3.31
N LEU A 23 -5.11 -9.73 -3.49
CA LEU A 23 -4.95 -8.47 -2.77
C LEU A 23 -5.26 -7.28 -3.68
N MET A 24 -6.03 -6.32 -3.16
CA MET A 24 -6.44 -5.12 -3.89
C MET A 24 -6.29 -3.88 -3.02
N ALA A 25 -5.71 -2.82 -3.60
CA ALA A 25 -5.61 -1.50 -2.99
C ALA A 25 -6.73 -0.60 -3.54
N HIS A 26 -7.64 -0.18 -2.67
CA HIS A 26 -8.76 0.69 -2.98
C HIS A 26 -8.49 2.11 -2.47
N HIS A 27 -8.74 3.08 -3.37
CA HIS A 27 -8.60 4.52 -3.13
C HIS A 27 -7.32 4.93 -2.40
N PRO A 28 -6.14 4.43 -2.80
CA PRO A 28 -4.88 4.88 -2.22
C PRO A 28 -4.72 6.39 -2.40
N TYR A 29 -4.13 7.06 -1.42
CA TYR A 29 -3.68 8.44 -1.56
C TYR A 29 -2.55 8.76 -0.59
N ALA A 30 -1.65 9.64 -1.03
CA ALA A 30 -0.64 10.25 -0.18
C ALA A 30 -1.13 11.63 0.26
N ARG A 31 -0.75 12.06 1.47
CA ARG A 31 -1.08 13.40 1.95
C ARG A 31 -0.15 14.43 1.31
N ALA A 32 -0.72 15.49 0.74
CA ALA A 32 0.05 16.64 0.29
C ALA A 32 0.75 17.31 1.49
N MET A 33 1.98 17.76 1.28
CA MET A 33 2.79 18.37 2.33
C MET A 33 2.32 19.79 2.64
N ALA A 34 2.33 20.15 3.93
CA ALA A 34 2.24 21.55 4.34
C ALA A 34 3.59 22.24 4.09
N PRO A 35 3.63 23.58 3.87
CA PRO A 35 4.89 24.31 3.74
C PRO A 35 5.83 24.02 4.91
N GLY A 36 7.05 23.57 4.62
CA GLY A 36 8.09 23.25 5.62
C GLY A 36 7.97 21.88 6.28
N ALA A 37 6.96 21.06 5.96
CA ALA A 37 6.92 19.67 6.41
C ALA A 37 8.04 18.86 5.73
N VAL A 38 8.58 17.86 6.43
CA VAL A 38 9.61 16.93 5.89
C VAL A 38 9.10 15.48 5.77
N ASN A 39 7.92 15.23 6.33
CA ASN A 39 7.30 13.91 6.42
C ASN A 39 5.87 13.95 5.87
N SER A 40 5.37 12.81 5.41
CA SER A 40 3.98 12.63 4.97
C SER A 40 3.47 11.23 5.28
N ALA A 41 2.24 10.90 4.92
CA ALA A 41 1.63 9.60 5.13
C ALA A 41 0.83 9.14 3.91
N VAL A 42 0.75 7.82 3.75
CA VAL A 42 -0.06 7.14 2.74
C VAL A 42 -1.20 6.39 3.43
N PHE A 43 -2.38 6.49 2.82
CA PHE A 43 -3.63 5.91 3.26
C PHE A 43 -4.22 5.08 2.12
N VAL A 44 -4.83 3.94 2.44
CA VAL A 44 -5.34 2.98 1.47
C VAL A 44 -6.29 1.99 2.16
N GLU A 45 -7.32 1.53 1.44
CA GLU A 45 -8.10 0.37 1.86
C GLU A 45 -7.54 -0.88 1.19
N LEU A 46 -7.06 -1.83 1.97
CA LEU A 46 -6.49 -3.07 1.46
C LEU A 46 -7.50 -4.20 1.63
N MET A 47 -7.92 -4.81 0.53
CA MET A 47 -8.84 -5.94 0.51
C MET A 47 -8.09 -7.24 0.21
N ASN A 48 -8.42 -8.30 0.95
CA ASN A 48 -7.87 -9.63 0.78
C ASN A 48 -8.99 -10.62 0.45
N ARG A 49 -9.00 -11.13 -0.77
CA ARG A 49 -9.96 -12.11 -1.29
C ARG A 49 -9.47 -13.56 -1.13
N SER A 50 -8.25 -13.77 -0.63
CA SER A 50 -7.74 -15.11 -0.34
C SER A 50 -8.36 -15.68 0.94
N ASP A 51 -8.16 -16.98 1.13
CA ASP A 51 -8.54 -17.73 2.34
C ASP A 51 -7.48 -17.64 3.46
N ASN A 52 -6.39 -16.90 3.24
CA ASN A 52 -5.29 -16.77 4.19
C ASN A 52 -5.17 -15.33 4.67
N VAL A 53 -4.78 -15.14 5.93
CA VAL A 53 -4.38 -13.82 6.42
C VAL A 53 -3.16 -13.33 5.64
N ARG A 54 -3.11 -12.02 5.37
CA ARG A 54 -1.97 -11.36 4.75
C ARG A 54 -1.42 -10.31 5.70
N THR A 55 -0.14 -10.36 5.99
CA THR A 55 0.49 -9.48 6.97
C THR A 55 1.55 -8.65 6.28
N ILE A 56 1.38 -7.33 6.24
CA ILE A 56 2.39 -6.40 5.76
C ILE A 56 3.43 -6.25 6.85
N VAL A 57 4.71 -6.38 6.50
CA VAL A 57 5.84 -6.24 7.43
C VAL A 57 6.80 -5.12 7.02
N ALA A 58 6.69 -4.62 5.79
CA ALA A 58 7.46 -3.48 5.32
C ALA A 58 6.72 -2.74 4.21
N ALA A 59 7.07 -1.47 4.02
CA ALA A 59 6.67 -0.68 2.88
C ALA A 59 7.88 0.13 2.37
N GLU A 60 7.88 0.46 1.09
CA GLU A 60 8.93 1.25 0.45
C GLU A 60 8.35 2.14 -0.65
N THR A 61 8.99 3.29 -0.89
CA THR A 61 8.67 4.18 -2.03
C THR A 61 9.94 4.91 -2.47
N PRO A 62 10.13 5.17 -3.77
CA PRO A 62 11.22 6.01 -4.24
C PRO A 62 11.19 7.43 -3.67
N ALA A 63 10.01 7.93 -3.26
CA ALA A 63 9.79 9.30 -2.81
C ALA A 63 10.36 9.62 -1.41
N ALA A 64 10.66 8.61 -0.59
CA ALA A 64 11.06 8.76 0.82
C ALA A 64 12.40 8.06 1.09
N GLY A 65 13.15 8.56 2.07
CA GLY A 65 14.36 7.90 2.57
C GLY A 65 14.07 6.75 3.52
N LYS A 66 12.99 6.86 4.31
CA LYS A 66 12.53 5.83 5.24
C LYS A 66 11.01 5.73 5.24
N VAL A 67 10.50 4.51 5.35
CA VAL A 67 9.07 4.22 5.38
C VAL A 67 8.79 3.29 6.55
N GLU A 68 7.74 3.60 7.32
CA GLU A 68 7.35 2.85 8.50
C GLU A 68 5.84 2.55 8.50
N LEU A 69 5.44 1.49 9.19
CA LEU A 69 4.03 1.19 9.44
C LEU A 69 3.66 1.77 10.81
N HIS A 70 2.59 2.53 10.89
CA HIS A 70 2.19 3.24 12.12
C HIS A 70 0.74 2.97 12.45
N ASP A 71 0.43 3.02 13.74
CA ASP A 71 -0.92 3.12 14.28
C ASP A 71 -1.06 4.38 15.13
N VAL A 72 -2.29 4.77 15.41
CA VAL A 72 -2.58 5.85 16.34
C VAL A 72 -3.26 5.27 17.58
N ILE A 73 -2.55 5.31 18.69
CA ILE A 73 -3.06 4.85 19.98
C ILE A 73 -3.53 6.04 20.81
N LYS A 74 -4.60 5.84 21.57
CA LYS A 74 -5.05 6.79 22.59
C LYS A 74 -4.41 6.41 23.92
N GLU A 75 -3.54 7.27 24.43
CA GLU A 75 -2.97 7.16 25.79
C GLU A 75 -3.52 8.31 26.64
N GLY A 76 -4.48 8.01 27.52
CA GLY A 76 -5.22 9.04 28.24
C GLY A 76 -6.02 9.91 27.28
N ASP A 77 -5.85 11.23 27.34
CA ASP A 77 -6.48 12.18 26.42
C ASP A 77 -5.62 12.54 25.20
N VAL A 78 -4.45 11.91 25.05
CA VAL A 78 -3.51 12.21 23.97
C VAL A 78 -3.50 11.11 22.92
N MET A 79 -3.67 11.51 21.65
CA MET A 79 -3.46 10.64 20.50
C MET A 79 -1.96 10.62 20.16
N LYS A 80 -1.34 9.43 20.17
CA LYS A 80 0.07 9.24 19.82
C LYS A 80 0.19 8.34 18.60
N MET A 81 1.02 8.78 17.64
CA MET A 81 1.47 7.92 16.55
C MET A 81 2.54 6.97 17.10
N ARG A 82 2.41 5.68 16.80
CA ARG A 82 3.35 4.66 17.22
C ARG A 82 3.66 3.76 16.03
N GLN A 83 4.95 3.55 15.78
CA GLN A 83 5.38 2.54 14.83
C GLN A 83 4.89 1.15 15.26
N VAL A 84 4.44 0.36 14.30
CA VAL A 84 4.09 -1.06 14.46
C VAL A 84 4.97 -1.90 13.53
N ASP A 85 5.25 -3.13 13.94
CA ASP A 85 6.09 -4.04 13.14
C ASP A 85 5.32 -4.63 11.94
N SER A 86 3.99 -4.68 12.03
CA SER A 86 3.17 -5.27 11.00
C SER A 86 1.72 -4.75 10.98
N ILE A 87 1.06 -4.96 9.83
CA ILE A 87 -0.37 -4.69 9.64
C ILE A 87 -1.01 -5.94 9.02
N GLU A 88 -1.99 -6.51 9.72
CA GLU A 88 -2.75 -7.66 9.24
C GLU A 88 -3.91 -7.25 8.34
N ILE A 89 -4.18 -8.08 7.33
CA ILE A 89 -5.33 -8.02 6.44
C ILE A 89 -6.03 -9.38 6.53
N PRO A 90 -7.20 -9.46 7.19
CA PRO A 90 -7.90 -10.72 7.41
C PRO A 90 -8.23 -11.46 6.12
N ALA A 91 -8.26 -12.80 6.17
CA ALA A 91 -8.78 -13.61 5.06
C ALA A 91 -10.21 -13.21 4.72
N LYS A 92 -10.54 -13.11 3.43
CA LYS A 92 -11.85 -12.63 2.94
C LYS A 92 -12.28 -11.27 3.53
N GLY A 93 -11.32 -10.46 3.97
CA GLY A 93 -11.56 -9.24 4.73
C GLY A 93 -10.83 -8.04 4.15
N LYS A 94 -10.78 -6.97 4.95
CA LYS A 94 -10.09 -5.73 4.60
C LYS A 94 -9.53 -5.02 5.81
N THR A 95 -8.51 -4.21 5.57
CA THR A 95 -7.89 -3.32 6.55
C THR A 95 -7.83 -1.91 5.96
N VAL A 96 -8.28 -0.93 6.72
CA VAL A 96 -8.38 0.46 6.26
C VAL A 96 -7.29 1.29 6.92
N LEU A 97 -6.33 1.77 6.12
CA LEU A 97 -5.34 2.75 6.56
C LEU A 97 -5.90 4.15 6.30
N LYS A 98 -6.13 4.93 7.37
CA LYS A 98 -6.80 6.24 7.31
C LYS A 98 -6.26 7.20 8.38
N PRO A 99 -6.45 8.52 8.21
CA PRO A 99 -6.07 9.49 9.23
C PRO A 99 -6.66 9.16 10.61
N GLY A 100 -5.82 9.21 11.64
CA GLY A 100 -6.22 8.89 13.02
C GLY A 100 -6.28 7.39 13.35
N SER A 101 -5.76 6.53 12.47
CA SER A 101 -5.62 5.08 12.69
C SER A 101 -4.38 4.59 11.93
N LEU A 102 -4.35 3.32 11.52
CA LEU A 102 -3.26 2.72 10.75
C LEU A 102 -2.90 3.56 9.52
N HIS A 103 -1.60 3.71 9.25
CA HIS A 103 -1.09 4.41 8.08
C HIS A 103 0.35 4.02 7.76
N ILE A 104 0.79 4.29 6.54
CA ILE A 104 2.19 4.16 6.13
C ILE A 104 2.83 5.53 6.26
N MET A 105 3.80 5.67 7.15
CA MET A 105 4.51 6.91 7.43
C MET A 105 5.73 7.04 6.51
N LEU A 106 5.90 8.22 5.90
CA LEU A 106 7.01 8.56 5.02
C LEU A 106 7.90 9.59 5.69
N PHE A 107 9.17 9.25 5.87
CA PHE A 107 10.21 10.10 6.44
C PHE A 107 11.26 10.45 5.39
N ASP A 108 11.92 11.59 5.58
CA ASP A 108 13.01 12.06 4.73
C ASP A 108 12.60 12.11 3.26
N LEU A 109 11.52 12.83 2.97
CA LEU A 109 11.01 12.98 1.61
C LEU A 109 12.05 13.65 0.71
N LYS A 110 12.32 13.05 -0.45
CA LYS A 110 13.34 13.52 -1.39
C LYS A 110 12.90 14.76 -2.16
N ALA A 111 11.58 14.95 -2.29
CA ALA A 111 10.95 16.11 -2.88
C ALA A 111 9.60 16.38 -2.20
N PRO A 112 9.09 17.63 -2.21
CA PRO A 112 7.76 17.93 -1.74
C PRO A 112 6.69 17.14 -2.51
N LEU A 113 5.75 16.53 -1.79
CA LEU A 113 4.57 15.88 -2.39
C LEU A 113 3.48 16.94 -2.63
N ASN A 114 3.29 17.31 -3.89
CA ASN A 114 2.33 18.32 -4.32
C ASN A 114 1.03 17.67 -4.83
N GLU A 115 -0.09 18.36 -4.61
CA GLU A 115 -1.38 17.91 -5.10
C GLU A 115 -1.37 17.69 -6.63
N GLY A 116 -1.97 16.58 -7.07
CA GLY A 116 -2.00 16.19 -8.49
C GLY A 116 -0.81 15.31 -8.90
N GLU A 117 0.23 15.21 -8.08
CA GLU A 117 1.29 14.23 -8.27
C GLU A 117 0.84 12.82 -7.84
N GLN A 118 1.70 11.83 -8.10
CA GLN A 118 1.44 10.45 -7.77
C GLN A 118 2.74 9.76 -7.38
N ILE A 119 2.70 8.90 -6.37
CA ILE A 119 3.84 8.11 -5.92
C ILE A 119 3.53 6.62 -5.98
N ASP A 120 4.51 5.80 -6.33
CA ASP A 120 4.44 4.35 -6.21
C ASP A 120 4.78 3.93 -4.77
N VAL A 121 3.97 3.04 -4.21
CA VAL A 121 4.18 2.46 -2.89
C VAL A 121 4.16 0.95 -3.02
N THR A 122 5.23 0.31 -2.56
CA THR A 122 5.35 -1.14 -2.53
C THR A 122 5.26 -1.63 -1.10
N VAL A 123 4.34 -2.55 -0.82
CA VAL A 123 4.25 -3.26 0.47
C VAL A 123 4.82 -4.66 0.32
N THR A 124 5.56 -5.10 1.33
CA THR A 124 6.10 -6.47 1.43
C THR A 124 5.34 -7.22 2.51
N PHE A 125 4.85 -8.41 2.15
CA PHE A 125 4.13 -9.29 3.05
C PHE A 125 5.09 -10.27 3.75
N ALA A 126 4.69 -10.80 4.90
CA ALA A 126 5.47 -11.75 5.69
C ALA A 126 5.86 -13.03 4.91
N ASN A 127 5.09 -13.41 3.89
CA ASN A 127 5.39 -14.53 2.99
C ASN A 127 6.40 -14.20 1.87
N GLY A 128 6.93 -12.97 1.84
CA GLY A 128 7.87 -12.48 0.83
C GLY A 128 7.21 -11.93 -0.44
N GLU A 129 5.88 -12.03 -0.59
CA GLU A 129 5.17 -11.40 -1.70
C GLU A 129 5.25 -9.87 -1.60
N LYS A 130 5.23 -9.20 -2.75
CA LYS A 130 5.17 -7.75 -2.83
C LYS A 130 3.96 -7.31 -3.63
N MET A 131 3.37 -6.19 -3.22
CA MET A 131 2.30 -5.52 -3.96
C MET A 131 2.65 -4.06 -4.11
N THR A 132 2.60 -3.55 -5.34
CA THR A 132 2.79 -2.12 -5.64
C THR A 132 1.46 -1.49 -6.01
N PHE A 133 1.21 -0.29 -5.50
CA PHE A 133 0.05 0.52 -5.87
C PHE A 133 0.44 2.00 -5.99
N GLN A 134 -0.28 2.71 -6.86
CA GLN A 134 -0.11 4.15 -7.08
C GLN A 134 -0.97 4.93 -6.10
N ALA A 135 -0.36 5.87 -5.38
CA ALA A 135 -1.03 6.75 -4.44
C ALA A 135 -1.01 8.20 -4.99
N PRO A 136 -2.14 8.71 -5.54
CA PRO A 136 -2.27 10.12 -5.87
C PRO A 136 -2.11 10.99 -4.64
N VAL A 137 -1.39 12.10 -4.78
CA VAL A 137 -1.19 13.08 -3.72
C VAL A 137 -2.43 13.98 -3.64
N LYS A 138 -3.06 13.99 -2.46
CA LYS A 138 -4.28 14.77 -2.19
C LYS A 138 -4.08 15.70 -1.02
N LYS A 139 -4.64 16.90 -1.10
CA LYS A 139 -4.82 17.74 0.08
C LYS A 139 -5.84 17.09 0.99
N VAL A 140 -5.38 16.65 2.17
CA VAL A 140 -6.30 16.29 3.25
C VAL A 140 -6.83 17.60 3.82
N MET A 141 -8.10 17.91 3.55
CA MET A 141 -8.76 19.03 4.19
C MET A 141 -8.61 18.90 5.72
N LYS A 142 -8.33 20.02 6.39
CA LYS A 142 -8.13 20.14 7.84
C LYS A 142 -9.34 19.58 8.61
N GLY A 143 -9.36 18.28 8.87
CA GLY A 143 -10.17 17.69 9.92
C GLY A 143 -9.39 17.82 11.23
N MET A 144 -9.93 18.59 12.16
CA MET A 144 -9.35 19.03 13.45
C MET A 144 -8.44 20.26 13.34
N GLN A 145 -9.09 21.41 13.14
CA GLN A 145 -8.79 22.55 14.00
C GLN A 145 -8.92 22.05 15.45
N HIS A 146 -7.79 21.90 16.15
CA HIS A 146 -7.82 22.11 17.59
C HIS A 146 -8.14 23.60 17.76
N SER A 147 -9.43 23.90 17.84
CA SER A 147 -9.88 25.14 18.45
C SER A 147 -9.22 25.21 19.82
N GLY A 148 -8.46 26.28 20.05
CA GLY A 148 -7.91 26.56 21.37
C GLY A 148 -9.03 26.63 22.42
N HIS A 149 -8.66 26.41 23.67
CA HIS A 149 -8.56 27.45 24.71
C HIS A 149 -7.46 27.01 25.69
#